data_AF-A0A7S1HG48-F1
#
_entry.id   AF-A0A7S1HG48-F1
#
_cell.length_a   1.000
_cell.length_b   1.000
_cell.length_c   1.000
_cell.angle_alpha   90.00
_cell.angle_beta   90.00
_cell.angle_gamma   90.00
#
_symmetry.space_group_name_H-M   'P 1'
#
loop_
_entity.id
_entity.type
_entity.pdbx_description
1 polymer ?
#
loop_
_entity_poly.entity_id
_entity_poly.type
_entity_poly.pdbx_seq_one_letter_code
_entity_poly.pdbx_strand_id
1 'polypeptide(L)'
;GSKSGEESSWWTEAAKSRQAMAFAAMVAVSGKALLRTAECEGREPIQEHKKVVVRHDTMVKGIDAVEVGWVDLLSILEGEWWWLLAAVALTLGHTMCGLAIPGIFSVVMEACRNKTDLSGPIYKFVVTQVIMMLLDGGRHYLLRTLGERIKDRLRLRLYSSILQQEIGFFDQNGKGELMSMLGEDVSQMQMAVTDRLTSTLTNCTTIVYGAYKVLSISPKATLLVVVCVPILSMASMI
;
A
#
# COMPACT_ATOMS: atom_id res chain seq x y z
N GLY A 1 36.93 9.91 32.36
CA GLY A 1 36.01 9.36 31.36
C GLY A 1 34.57 9.53 31.81
N SER A 2 33.94 10.67 31.50
CA SER A 2 32.54 10.96 31.89
C SER A 2 31.79 11.82 30.85
N LYS A 3 32.18 11.78 29.57
CA LYS A 3 31.54 12.60 28.52
C LYS A 3 30.92 11.80 27.37
N SER A 4 31.06 10.48 27.33
CA SER A 4 30.53 9.65 26.24
C SER A 4 29.14 9.03 26.51
N GLY A 5 28.52 9.33 27.66
CA GLY A 5 27.21 8.80 28.04
C GLY A 5 26.02 9.70 27.70
N GLU A 6 26.24 11.02 27.55
CA GLU A 6 25.18 11.99 27.21
C GLU A 6 24.91 12.08 25.70
N GLU A 7 25.84 11.63 24.84
CA GLU A 7 25.65 11.67 23.39
C GLU A 7 24.81 10.50 22.83
N SER A 8 24.54 9.44 23.60
CA SER A 8 23.72 8.32 23.11
C SER A 8 22.23 8.46 23.41
N SER A 9 21.83 9.33 24.34
CA SER A 9 20.41 9.53 24.70
C SER A 9 19.66 10.35 23.65
N TRP A 10 20.27 11.41 23.09
CA TRP A 10 19.60 12.31 22.15
C TRP A 10 19.20 11.64 20.82
N TRP A 11 19.93 10.61 20.36
CA TRP A 11 19.53 9.86 19.17
C TRP A 11 18.23 9.07 19.38
N THR A 12 17.99 8.59 20.60
CA THR A 12 16.78 7.82 20.93
C THR A 12 15.56 8.71 21.12
N GLU A 13 15.72 9.92 21.69
CA GLU A 13 14.66 10.93 21.75
C GLU A 13 14.35 11.55 20.37
N ALA A 14 15.37 11.84 19.56
CA ALA A 14 15.21 12.46 18.24
C ALA A 14 14.62 11.50 17.18
N ALA A 15 14.86 10.19 17.29
CA ALA A 15 14.23 9.20 16.42
C ALA A 15 12.76 8.95 16.79
N LYS A 16 12.44 8.97 18.10
CA LYS A 16 11.07 8.83 18.61
C LYS A 16 10.20 10.04 18.23
N SER A 17 10.79 11.25 18.21
CA SER A 17 10.08 12.46 17.77
C SER A 17 9.83 12.51 16.26
N ARG A 18 10.75 11.99 15.42
CA ARG A 18 10.55 11.95 13.96
C ARG A 18 9.47 10.95 13.52
N GLN A 19 9.37 9.78 14.16
CA GLN A 19 8.29 8.82 13.89
C GLN A 19 6.93 9.32 14.39
N ALA A 20 6.89 9.97 15.56
CA ALA A 20 5.69 10.63 16.06
C ALA A 20 5.26 11.81 15.16
N MET A 21 6.20 12.57 14.60
CA MET A 21 5.93 13.64 13.63
C MET A 21 5.42 13.11 12.28
N ALA A 22 5.87 11.93 11.83
CA ALA A 22 5.34 11.30 10.62
C ALA A 22 3.91 10.78 10.81
N PHE A 23 3.61 10.18 11.97
CA PHE A 23 2.25 9.77 12.35
C PHE A 23 1.34 10.98 12.56
N ALA A 24 1.83 12.03 13.24
CA ALA A 24 1.11 13.28 13.44
C ALA A 24 0.91 14.04 12.12
N ALA A 25 1.86 13.97 11.16
CA ALA A 25 1.69 14.54 9.82
C ALA A 25 0.63 13.78 9.01
N MET A 26 0.59 12.44 9.08
CA MET A 26 -0.49 11.65 8.47
C MET A 26 -1.87 11.99 9.07
N VAL A 27 -1.97 12.14 10.39
CA VAL A 27 -3.22 12.51 11.08
C VAL A 27 -3.58 13.99 10.84
N ALA A 28 -2.61 14.90 10.74
CA ALA A 28 -2.83 16.32 10.48
C ALA A 28 -3.17 16.63 9.01
N VAL A 29 -2.72 15.80 8.06
CA VAL A 29 -3.19 15.86 6.66
C VAL A 29 -4.70 15.58 6.59
N SER A 30 -5.22 14.71 7.45
CA SER A 30 -6.67 14.49 7.62
C SER A 30 -7.41 15.72 8.16
N GLY A 31 -6.73 16.63 8.88
CA GLY A 31 -7.31 17.87 9.41
C GLY A 31 -7.23 19.08 8.46
N LYS A 32 -6.17 19.19 7.65
CA LYS A 32 -6.02 20.28 6.66
C LYS A 32 -6.85 20.07 5.39
N ALA A 33 -7.16 18.82 5.04
CA ALA A 33 -8.07 18.51 3.94
C ALA A 33 -9.51 18.99 4.22
N LEU A 34 -9.94 19.00 5.49
CA LEU A 34 -11.24 19.51 5.93
C LEU A 34 -11.39 21.05 5.82
N LEU A 35 -10.29 21.80 5.77
CA LEU A 35 -10.34 23.27 5.64
C LEU A 35 -10.26 23.74 4.19
N ARG A 36 -9.78 22.93 3.25
CA ARG A 36 -9.70 23.30 1.83
C ARG A 36 -10.97 23.00 1.04
N THR A 37 -11.86 22.14 1.53
CA THR A 37 -13.16 21.87 0.89
C THR A 37 -14.22 22.95 1.17
N ALA A 38 -13.95 23.91 2.07
CA ALA A 38 -14.85 25.03 2.34
C ALA A 38 -14.69 26.22 1.37
N GLU A 39 -13.68 26.23 0.49
CA GLU A 39 -13.31 27.42 -0.29
C GLU A 39 -13.46 27.26 -1.82
N CYS A 40 -14.02 26.14 -2.29
CA CYS A 40 -14.30 25.90 -3.71
C CYS A 40 -15.81 25.84 -4.02
N GLU A 41 -16.60 26.75 -3.46
CA GLU A 41 -17.92 27.10 -4.00
C GLU A 41 -17.74 28.35 -4.89
N GLY A 42 -17.12 28.16 -6.05
CA GLY A 42 -16.83 29.22 -7.03
C GLY A 42 -17.23 28.77 -8.43
N ARG A 43 -18.54 28.75 -8.67
CA ARG A 43 -19.24 28.50 -9.94
C ARG A 43 -18.79 29.48 -11.03
N GLU A 44 -18.51 29.02 -12.27
CA GLU A 44 -18.89 29.66 -13.56
C GLU A 44 -18.46 28.86 -14.84
N PRO A 45 -18.98 29.14 -16.07
CA PRO A 45 -19.89 28.23 -16.80
C PRO A 45 -19.33 27.59 -18.10
N ILE A 46 -20.16 26.72 -18.67
CA ILE A 46 -20.00 25.96 -19.92
C ILE A 46 -19.71 26.87 -21.12
N GLN A 47 -18.59 26.64 -21.83
CA GLN A 47 -18.38 27.13 -23.21
C GLN A 47 -17.68 26.08 -24.10
N GLU A 48 -18.48 25.61 -25.07
CA GLU A 48 -18.16 25.34 -26.48
C GLU A 48 -17.47 24.03 -26.92
N HIS A 49 -18.29 23.17 -27.53
CA HIS A 49 -17.97 21.95 -28.27
C HIS A 49 -16.98 22.18 -29.42
N LYS A 50 -15.79 21.57 -29.33
CA LYS A 50 -15.00 21.21 -30.50
C LYS A 50 -15.01 19.68 -30.64
N LYS A 51 -15.59 19.22 -31.74
CA LYS A 51 -15.70 17.80 -32.11
C LYS A 51 -14.30 17.21 -32.30
N VAL A 52 -13.72 16.66 -31.25
CA VAL A 52 -12.49 15.88 -31.32
C VAL A 52 -12.92 14.49 -31.77
N VAL A 53 -12.68 14.16 -33.04
CA VAL A 53 -12.73 12.78 -33.52
C VAL A 53 -11.59 12.05 -32.82
N VAL A 54 -11.91 11.36 -31.73
CA VAL A 54 -10.92 10.65 -30.93
C VAL A 54 -10.54 9.37 -31.68
N ARG A 55 -9.38 9.41 -32.34
CA ARG A 55 -8.77 8.24 -32.95
C ARG A 55 -8.27 7.32 -31.82
N HIS A 56 -8.81 6.11 -31.77
CA HIS A 56 -8.56 5.08 -30.75
C HIS A 56 -7.05 4.86 -30.47
N ASP A 57 -6.21 5.01 -31.50
CA ASP A 57 -4.75 4.83 -31.45
C ASP A 57 -4.02 5.86 -30.55
N THR A 58 -4.62 7.02 -30.31
CA THR A 58 -4.04 8.10 -29.50
C THR A 58 -4.45 8.04 -28.02
N MET A 59 -5.53 7.34 -27.67
CA MET A 59 -5.94 7.18 -26.26
C MET A 59 -5.09 6.16 -25.52
N VAL A 60 -4.61 5.12 -26.20
CA VAL A 60 -3.76 4.08 -25.58
C VAL A 60 -2.45 4.67 -25.06
N LYS A 61 -1.82 5.62 -25.78
CA LYS A 61 -0.58 6.28 -25.33
C LYS A 61 -0.77 7.29 -24.19
N GLY A 62 -2.00 7.75 -23.94
CA GLY A 62 -2.30 8.70 -22.87
C GLY A 62 -2.62 8.03 -21.53
N ILE A 63 -3.07 6.78 -21.55
CA ILE A 63 -3.38 5.99 -20.36
C ILE A 63 -2.09 5.59 -19.61
N ASP A 64 -0.98 5.47 -20.33
CA ASP A 64 0.34 5.17 -19.78
C ASP A 64 0.90 6.27 -18.86
N ALA A 65 0.33 7.48 -18.90
CA ALA A 65 0.84 8.68 -18.23
C ALA A 65 -0.15 9.34 -17.26
N VAL A 66 -1.28 8.71 -16.93
CA VAL A 66 -2.06 9.14 -15.75
C VAL A 66 -1.33 8.60 -14.52
N GLU A 67 -0.28 9.30 -14.10
CA GLU A 67 0.25 9.19 -12.75
C GLU A 67 -0.85 9.68 -11.80
N VAL A 68 -1.71 8.75 -11.39
CA VAL A 68 -2.72 9.03 -10.37
C VAL A 68 -1.98 9.48 -9.12
N GLY A 69 -2.13 10.76 -8.78
CA GLY A 69 -1.48 11.32 -7.61
C GLY A 69 -1.94 10.61 -6.34
N TRP A 70 -1.03 10.38 -5.39
CA TRP A 70 -1.35 9.74 -4.11
C TRP A 70 -2.49 10.44 -3.36
N VAL A 71 -2.66 11.74 -3.59
CA VAL A 71 -3.73 12.56 -2.99
C VAL A 71 -5.09 12.22 -3.59
N ASP A 72 -5.18 12.06 -4.91
CA ASP A 72 -6.42 11.65 -5.60
C ASP A 72 -6.79 10.20 -5.27
N LEU A 73 -5.76 9.38 -5.07
CA LEU A 73 -5.93 7.98 -4.69
C LEU A 73 -6.47 7.87 -3.26
N LEU A 74 -5.93 8.64 -2.32
CA LEU A 74 -6.41 8.69 -0.93
C LEU A 74 -7.79 9.33 -0.83
N SER A 75 -8.13 10.31 -1.67
CA SER A 75 -9.45 10.95 -1.68
C SER A 75 -10.56 10.00 -2.15
N ILE A 76 -10.25 9.04 -3.04
CA ILE A 76 -11.18 7.97 -3.43
C ILE A 76 -11.49 7.03 -2.24
N LEU A 77 -10.56 6.88 -1.30
CA LEU A 77 -10.68 5.99 -0.12
C LEU A 77 -11.30 6.66 1.11
N GLU A 78 -11.76 7.91 1.00
CA GLU A 78 -12.20 8.70 2.15
C GLU A 78 -13.33 8.07 3.00
N GLY A 79 -14.04 7.06 2.49
CA GLY A 79 -15.09 6.36 3.21
C GLY A 79 -14.70 5.08 3.96
N GLU A 80 -13.51 4.51 3.77
CA GLU A 80 -13.22 3.09 4.15
C GLU A 80 -11.91 2.87 4.92
N TRP A 81 -11.36 3.91 5.55
CA TRP A 81 -10.10 3.87 6.31
C TRP A 81 -10.01 2.78 7.37
N TRP A 82 -11.14 2.38 7.98
CA TRP A 82 -11.15 1.29 8.96
C TRP A 82 -10.75 -0.07 8.36
N TRP A 83 -11.14 -0.35 7.12
CA TRP A 83 -10.75 -1.59 6.43
C TRP A 83 -9.27 -1.59 6.06
N LEU A 84 -8.74 -0.44 5.63
CA LEU A 84 -7.32 -0.26 5.39
C LEU A 84 -6.49 -0.42 6.67
N LEU A 85 -6.90 0.23 7.77
CA LEU A 85 -6.22 0.10 9.06
C LEU A 85 -6.23 -1.34 9.55
N ALA A 86 -7.35 -2.06 9.38
CA ALA A 86 -7.43 -3.48 9.70
C ALA A 86 -6.47 -4.32 8.83
N ALA A 87 -6.38 -4.05 7.52
CA ALA A 87 -5.45 -4.72 6.62
C ALA A 87 -3.98 -4.43 6.99
N VAL A 88 -3.65 -3.20 7.37
CA VAL A 88 -2.31 -2.82 7.85
C VAL A 88 -2.00 -3.51 9.18
N ALA A 89 -2.95 -3.59 10.11
CA ALA A 89 -2.78 -4.31 11.37
C ALA A 89 -2.53 -5.81 11.15
N LEU A 90 -3.27 -6.45 10.24
CA LEU A 90 -3.04 -7.84 9.83
C LEU A 90 -1.66 -8.02 9.17
N THR A 91 -1.24 -7.07 8.33
CA THR A 91 0.09 -7.08 7.69
C THR A 91 1.21 -6.97 8.72
N LEU A 92 1.03 -6.10 9.72
CA LEU A 92 1.94 -6.00 10.85
C LEU A 92 2.00 -7.34 11.60
N GLY A 93 0.86 -7.92 11.97
CA GLY A 93 0.81 -9.24 12.63
C GLY A 93 1.52 -10.33 11.84
N HIS A 94 1.28 -10.40 10.53
CA HIS A 94 1.93 -11.35 9.63
C HIS A 94 3.46 -11.14 9.60
N THR A 95 3.92 -9.90 9.43
CA THR A 95 5.36 -9.58 9.42
C THR A 95 6.02 -9.81 10.78
N MET A 96 5.32 -9.56 11.90
CA MET A 96 5.80 -9.92 13.24
C MET A 96 6.14 -11.40 13.33
N CYS A 97 5.21 -12.27 12.88
CA CYS A 97 5.37 -13.71 12.92
C CYS A 97 6.44 -14.20 11.92
N GLY A 98 6.49 -13.62 10.72
CA GLY A 98 7.47 -14.01 9.70
C GLY A 98 8.91 -13.78 10.13
N LEU A 99 9.18 -12.67 10.82
CA LEU A 99 10.51 -12.36 11.37
C LEU A 99 10.89 -13.23 12.59
N ALA A 100 9.94 -13.97 13.18
CA ALA A 100 10.23 -14.96 14.23
C ALA A 100 10.72 -16.31 13.67
N ILE A 101 10.49 -16.60 12.38
CA ILE A 101 10.86 -17.86 11.74
C ILE A 101 12.36 -18.20 11.90
N PRO A 102 13.32 -17.28 11.65
CA PRO A 102 14.74 -17.59 11.81
C PRO A 102 15.11 -18.00 13.24
N GLY A 103 14.48 -17.38 14.25
CA GLY A 103 14.70 -17.71 15.65
C GLY A 103 14.08 -19.05 16.06
N ILE A 104 12.92 -19.42 15.50
CA ILE A 104 12.34 -20.75 15.72
C ILE A 104 13.20 -21.81 15.03
N PHE A 105 13.64 -21.54 13.81
CA PHE A 105 14.49 -22.45 13.04
C PHE A 105 15.83 -22.72 13.74
N SER A 106 16.44 -21.71 14.37
CA SER A 106 17.67 -21.94 15.14
C SER A 106 17.48 -22.89 16.31
N VAL A 107 16.33 -22.83 17.01
CA VAL A 107 16.00 -23.76 18.10
C VAL A 107 15.79 -25.19 17.58
N VAL A 108 15.16 -25.35 16.42
CA VAL A 108 15.03 -26.66 15.76
C VAL A 108 16.40 -27.23 15.40
N MET A 109 17.28 -26.41 14.82
CA MET A 109 18.65 -26.81 14.47
C MET A 109 19.48 -27.18 15.69
N GLU A 110 19.32 -26.46 16.81
CA GLU A 110 19.99 -26.78 18.06
C GLU A 110 19.48 -28.09 18.66
N ALA A 111 18.18 -28.35 18.60
CA ALA A 111 17.60 -29.63 19.02
C ALA A 111 18.11 -30.81 18.18
N CYS A 112 18.24 -30.63 16.86
CA CYS A 112 18.86 -31.61 15.97
C CYS A 112 20.34 -31.85 16.34
N ARG A 113 21.09 -30.79 16.65
CA ARG A 113 22.52 -30.88 17.01
C ARG A 113 22.73 -31.61 18.33
N ASN A 114 21.92 -31.31 19.35
CA ASN A 114 22.07 -31.84 20.70
C ASN A 114 21.34 -33.19 20.92
N LYS A 115 20.71 -33.76 19.88
CA LYS A 115 19.90 -35.00 19.93
C LYS A 115 18.81 -34.98 21.02
N THR A 116 18.23 -33.81 21.27
CA THR A 116 17.10 -33.65 22.21
C THR A 116 15.77 -33.95 21.51
N ASP A 117 14.71 -34.14 22.29
CA ASP A 117 13.37 -34.33 21.74
C ASP A 117 12.95 -33.21 20.78
N LEU A 118 12.59 -33.59 19.56
CA LEU A 118 12.34 -32.69 18.44
C LEU A 118 10.86 -32.29 18.29
N SER A 119 9.95 -32.99 18.98
CA SER A 119 8.51 -32.81 18.86
C SER A 119 8.04 -31.40 19.28
N GLY A 120 8.59 -30.87 20.37
CA GLY A 120 8.26 -29.53 20.87
C GLY A 120 8.61 -28.39 19.90
N PRO A 121 9.87 -28.30 19.42
CA PRO A 121 10.28 -27.29 18.44
C PRO A 121 9.51 -27.37 17.12
N ILE A 122 9.27 -28.59 16.60
CA ILE A 122 8.51 -28.79 15.36
C ILE A 122 7.07 -28.32 15.52
N TYR A 123 6.41 -28.67 16.63
CA TYR A 123 5.03 -28.23 16.89
C TYR A 123 4.90 -26.70 16.86
N LYS A 124 5.83 -25.98 17.51
CA LYS A 124 5.85 -24.50 17.51
C LYS A 124 6.04 -23.91 16.11
N PHE A 125 6.89 -24.53 15.29
CA PHE A 125 7.10 -24.13 13.91
C PHE A 125 5.82 -24.28 13.08
N VAL A 126 5.18 -25.45 13.13
CA VAL A 126 3.94 -25.73 12.38
C VAL A 126 2.81 -24.79 12.80
N VAL A 127 2.61 -24.58 14.10
CA VAL A 127 1.56 -23.67 14.60
C VAL A 127 1.78 -22.24 14.10
N THR A 128 3.03 -21.76 14.11
CA THR A 128 3.35 -20.41 13.62
C THR A 128 3.06 -20.27 12.12
N GLN A 129 3.36 -21.29 11.30
CA GLN A 129 3.05 -21.30 9.86
C GLN A 129 1.54 -21.27 9.60
N VAL A 130 0.76 -22.05 10.36
CA VAL A 130 -0.71 -22.04 10.24
C VAL A 130 -1.27 -20.66 10.59
N ILE A 131 -0.77 -20.03 11.66
CA ILE A 131 -1.19 -18.67 12.05
C ILE A 131 -0.87 -17.66 10.95
N MET A 132 0.31 -17.74 10.32
CA MET A 132 0.68 -16.85 9.22
C MET A 132 -0.25 -17.02 8.02
N MET A 133 -0.58 -18.26 7.65
CA MET A 133 -1.53 -18.54 6.55
C MET A 133 -2.91 -17.95 6.83
N LEU A 134 -3.38 -18.03 8.08
CA LEU A 134 -4.67 -17.44 8.48
C LEU A 134 -4.65 -15.90 8.44
N LEU A 135 -3.58 -15.28 8.93
CA LEU A 135 -3.42 -13.82 8.91
C LEU A 135 -3.36 -13.30 7.47
N ASP A 136 -2.62 -13.99 6.60
CA ASP A 136 -2.48 -13.60 5.20
C ASP A 136 -3.78 -13.80 4.42
N GLY A 137 -4.48 -14.91 4.65
CA GLY A 137 -5.81 -15.15 4.09
C GLY A 137 -6.82 -14.07 4.52
N GLY A 138 -6.84 -13.71 5.80
CA GLY A 138 -7.69 -12.64 6.32
C GLY A 138 -7.39 -11.29 5.68
N ARG A 139 -6.11 -10.93 5.55
CA ARG A 139 -5.66 -9.70 4.86
C ARG A 139 -6.15 -9.66 3.41
N HIS A 140 -5.95 -10.74 2.65
CA HIS A 140 -6.39 -10.82 1.25
C HIS A 140 -7.91 -10.72 1.11
N TYR A 141 -8.66 -11.35 2.01
CA TYR A 141 -10.11 -11.26 2.03
C TYR A 141 -10.59 -9.82 2.26
N LEU A 142 -10.05 -9.13 3.27
CA LEU A 142 -10.38 -7.73 3.55
C LEU A 142 -10.09 -6.81 2.36
N LEU A 143 -8.91 -6.96 1.75
CA LEU A 143 -8.51 -6.16 0.58
C LEU A 143 -9.37 -6.43 -0.65
N ARG A 144 -9.81 -7.68 -0.85
CA ARG A 144 -10.73 -8.03 -1.93
C ARG A 144 -12.08 -7.35 -1.76
N THR A 145 -12.65 -7.38 -0.55
CA THR A 145 -13.91 -6.69 -0.26
C THR A 145 -13.76 -5.17 -0.45
N LEU A 146 -12.62 -4.60 -0.05
CA LEU A 146 -12.32 -3.18 -0.29
C LEU A 146 -12.27 -2.87 -1.80
N GLY A 147 -11.58 -3.70 -2.59
CA GLY A 147 -11.50 -3.54 -4.04
C GLY A 147 -12.86 -3.58 -4.72
N GLU A 148 -13.75 -4.48 -4.30
CA GLU A 148 -15.12 -4.56 -4.81
C GLU A 148 -15.93 -3.29 -4.53
N ARG A 149 -15.82 -2.70 -3.33
CA ARG A 149 -16.49 -1.44 -3.00
C ARG A 149 -15.96 -0.26 -3.80
N ILE A 150 -14.65 -0.19 -3.99
CA ILE A 150 -14.01 0.84 -4.82
C ILE A 150 -14.51 0.73 -6.27
N LYS A 151 -14.59 -0.50 -6.80
CA LYS A 151 -15.11 -0.78 -8.14
C LYS A 151 -16.55 -0.28 -8.32
N ASP A 152 -17.42 -0.56 -7.35
CA ASP A 152 -18.82 -0.12 -7.43
C ASP A 152 -18.96 1.40 -7.39
N ARG A 153 -18.16 2.09 -6.57
CA ARG A 153 -18.11 3.57 -6.55
C ARG A 153 -17.62 4.15 -7.87
N LEU A 154 -16.59 3.55 -8.47
CA LEU A 154 -16.08 3.97 -9.78
C LEU A 154 -17.14 3.80 -10.87
N ARG A 155 -17.84 2.66 -10.88
CA ARG A 155 -18.95 2.42 -11.81
C ARG A 155 -20.07 3.44 -11.66
N LEU A 156 -20.48 3.78 -10.43
CA LEU A 156 -21.53 4.77 -10.19
C LEU A 156 -21.12 6.18 -10.65
N ARG A 157 -19.88 6.59 -10.37
CA ARG A 157 -19.35 7.88 -10.84
C ARG A 157 -19.31 7.94 -12.36
N LEU A 158 -18.77 6.90 -12.99
CA LEU A 158 -18.68 6.83 -14.45
C LEU A 158 -20.07 6.81 -15.11
N TYR A 159 -21.00 6.05 -14.55
CA TYR A 159 -22.40 6.02 -15.01
C TYR A 159 -23.05 7.40 -14.94
N SER A 160 -22.88 8.12 -13.81
CA SER A 160 -23.38 9.48 -13.66
C SER A 160 -22.77 10.45 -14.68
N SER A 161 -21.48 10.31 -14.98
CA SER A 161 -20.80 11.14 -16.00
C SER A 161 -21.30 10.83 -17.41
N ILE A 162 -21.51 9.55 -17.75
CA ILE A 162 -22.02 9.15 -19.06
C ILE A 162 -23.44 9.68 -19.28
N LEU A 163 -24.30 9.65 -18.26
CA LEU A 163 -25.68 10.16 -18.36
C LEU A 163 -25.77 11.68 -18.57
N GLN A 164 -24.74 12.44 -18.24
CA GLN A 164 -24.69 13.90 -18.43
C GLN A 164 -24.19 14.31 -19.83
N GLN A 165 -23.81 13.34 -20.67
CA GLN A 165 -23.21 13.58 -21.98
C GLN A 165 -24.27 13.85 -23.07
N GLU A 166 -23.90 14.60 -24.10
CA GLU A 166 -24.76 14.96 -25.24
C GLU A 166 -25.22 13.73 -26.06
N ILE A 167 -26.40 13.81 -26.70
CA ILE A 167 -26.97 12.71 -27.51
C ILE A 167 -26.03 12.30 -28.66
N GLY A 168 -25.30 13.26 -29.24
CA GLY A 168 -24.33 13.01 -30.31
C GLY A 168 -23.13 12.16 -29.90
N PHE A 169 -22.85 12.01 -28.60
CA PHE A 169 -21.83 11.10 -28.08
C PHE A 169 -22.27 9.63 -28.17
N PHE A 170 -23.57 9.35 -28.00
CA PHE A 170 -24.13 7.99 -28.03
C PHE A 170 -24.32 7.43 -29.46
N ASP A 171 -24.42 8.32 -30.46
CA ASP A 171 -24.43 7.90 -31.87
C ASP A 171 -23.02 7.55 -32.37
N GLN A 172 -21.99 8.15 -31.77
CA GLN A 172 -20.59 7.91 -32.12
C GLN A 172 -20.01 6.69 -31.38
N ASN A 173 -20.36 6.49 -30.11
CA ASN A 173 -19.89 5.35 -29.31
C ASN A 173 -21.00 4.30 -29.24
N GLY A 174 -20.73 3.10 -29.75
CA GLY A 174 -21.73 2.03 -29.75
C GLY A 174 -22.17 1.70 -28.32
N LYS A 175 -23.47 1.47 -28.11
CA LYS A 175 -24.03 1.08 -26.79
C LYS A 175 -23.30 -0.13 -26.16
N GLY A 176 -22.80 -1.06 -26.98
CA GLY A 176 -22.01 -2.20 -26.52
C GLY A 176 -20.57 -1.84 -26.08
N GLU A 177 -19.96 -0.85 -26.72
CA GLU A 177 -18.61 -0.36 -26.40
C GLU A 177 -18.62 0.38 -25.05
N LEU A 178 -19.61 1.23 -24.81
CA LEU A 178 -19.83 1.91 -23.52
C LEU A 178 -20.04 0.93 -22.37
N MET A 179 -20.76 -0.17 -22.61
CA MET A 179 -20.97 -1.21 -21.59
C MET A 179 -19.69 -2.02 -21.33
N SER A 180 -18.89 -2.28 -22.37
CA SER A 180 -17.56 -2.88 -22.22
C SER A 180 -16.64 -1.99 -21.39
N MET A 181 -16.61 -0.70 -21.68
CA MET A 181 -15.83 0.31 -20.93
C MET A 181 -16.24 0.37 -19.45
N LEU A 182 -17.55 0.40 -19.17
CA LEU A 182 -18.07 0.44 -17.79
C LEU A 182 -17.76 -0.85 -17.00
N GLY A 183 -17.62 -1.97 -17.71
CA GLY A 183 -17.34 -3.27 -17.13
C GLY A 183 -15.86 -3.52 -16.91
N GLU A 184 -15.10 -3.57 -18.00
CA GLU A 184 -13.74 -4.07 -18.10
C GLU A 184 -12.71 -3.01 -17.72
N ASP A 185 -12.76 -1.83 -18.36
CA ASP A 185 -11.77 -0.77 -18.12
C ASP A 185 -11.81 -0.26 -16.67
N VAL A 186 -13.02 -0.12 -16.11
CA VAL A 186 -13.21 0.22 -14.69
C VAL A 186 -12.64 -0.86 -13.77
N SER A 187 -12.80 -2.13 -14.13
CA SER A 187 -12.25 -3.24 -13.33
C SER A 187 -10.72 -3.24 -13.37
N GLN A 188 -10.13 -3.06 -14.54
CA GLN A 188 -8.67 -2.98 -14.69
C GLN A 188 -8.08 -1.78 -13.95
N MET A 189 -8.71 -0.61 -14.07
CA MET A 189 -8.31 0.59 -13.34
C MET A 189 -8.39 0.37 -11.82
N GLN A 190 -9.48 -0.23 -11.33
CA GLN A 190 -9.63 -0.54 -9.90
C GLN A 190 -8.53 -1.50 -9.42
N MET A 191 -8.23 -2.55 -10.17
CA MET A 191 -7.19 -3.50 -9.83
C MET A 191 -5.82 -2.82 -9.75
N ALA A 192 -5.44 -2.05 -10.78
CA ALA A 192 -4.19 -1.32 -10.80
C ALA A 192 -4.04 -0.37 -9.59
N VAL A 193 -5.09 0.40 -9.28
CA VAL A 193 -5.13 1.33 -8.14
C VAL A 193 -5.01 0.58 -6.81
N THR A 194 -5.77 -0.51 -6.65
CA THR A 194 -5.78 -1.32 -5.42
C THR A 194 -4.44 -2.02 -5.19
N ASP A 195 -3.83 -2.52 -6.26
CA ASP A 195 -2.52 -3.18 -6.21
C ASP A 195 -1.42 -2.19 -5.87
N ARG A 196 -1.41 -0.99 -6.47
CA ARG A 196 -0.43 0.06 -6.14
C ARG A 196 -0.55 0.51 -4.70
N LEU A 197 -1.76 0.70 -4.19
CA LEU A 197 -1.99 1.03 -2.78
C LEU A 197 -1.49 -0.07 -1.85
N THR A 198 -1.96 -1.30 -2.07
CA THR A 198 -1.69 -2.44 -1.21
C THR A 198 -0.20 -2.75 -1.18
N SER A 199 0.45 -2.78 -2.34
CA SER A 199 1.89 -3.03 -2.45
C SER A 199 2.68 -1.95 -1.73
N THR A 200 2.35 -0.67 -1.93
CA THR A 200 3.05 0.43 -1.27
C THR A 200 2.89 0.38 0.25
N LEU A 201 1.66 0.20 0.75
CA LEU A 201 1.40 0.07 2.19
C LEU A 201 2.13 -1.13 2.79
N THR A 202 2.10 -2.28 2.12
CA THR A 202 2.76 -3.51 2.58
C THR A 202 4.28 -3.35 2.58
N ASN A 203 4.84 -2.78 1.52
CA ASN A 203 6.27 -2.55 1.38
C ASN A 203 6.76 -1.55 2.42
N CYS A 204 6.07 -0.43 2.61
CA CYS A 204 6.40 0.54 3.66
C CYS A 204 6.37 -0.11 5.04
N THR A 205 5.32 -0.87 5.36
CA THR A 205 5.17 -1.57 6.64
C THR A 205 6.31 -2.57 6.87
N THR A 206 6.63 -3.36 5.84
CA THR A 206 7.69 -4.38 5.89
C THR A 206 9.06 -3.76 6.03
N ILE A 207 9.35 -2.69 5.29
CA ILE A 207 10.63 -1.96 5.38
C ILE A 207 10.79 -1.36 6.77
N VAL A 208 9.79 -0.66 7.29
CA VAL A 208 9.86 -0.01 8.61
C VAL A 208 10.05 -1.05 9.71
N TYR A 209 9.22 -2.10 9.73
CA TYR A 209 9.31 -3.11 10.77
C TYR A 209 10.55 -3.99 10.64
N GLY A 210 10.91 -4.39 9.43
CA GLY A 210 12.12 -5.16 9.14
C GLY A 210 13.37 -4.41 9.56
N ALA A 211 13.47 -3.12 9.20
CA ALA A 211 14.57 -2.26 9.64
C ALA A 211 14.63 -2.16 11.17
N TYR A 212 13.49 -1.91 11.82
CA TYR A 212 13.40 -1.87 13.29
C TYR A 212 13.91 -3.16 13.95
N LYS A 213 13.46 -4.32 13.45
CA LYS A 213 13.85 -5.62 14.00
C LYS A 213 15.32 -5.94 13.80
N VAL A 214 15.86 -5.68 12.62
CA VAL A 214 17.26 -5.97 12.30
C VAL A 214 18.20 -5.03 13.05
N LEU A 215 17.85 -3.74 13.17
CA LEU A 215 18.57 -2.77 14.01
C LEU A 215 18.58 -3.19 15.49
N SER A 216 17.48 -3.76 15.98
CA SER A 216 17.37 -4.21 17.38
C SER A 216 18.22 -5.45 17.68
N ILE A 217 18.42 -6.36 16.72
CA ILE A 217 19.19 -7.60 16.95
C ILE A 217 20.70 -7.34 16.92
N SER A 218 21.22 -6.68 15.88
CA SER A 218 22.66 -6.48 15.74
C SER A 218 22.99 -5.34 14.76
N PRO A 219 23.29 -4.13 15.25
CA PRO A 219 23.50 -2.96 14.39
C PRO A 219 24.71 -3.11 13.45
N LYS A 220 25.72 -3.89 13.83
CA LYS A 220 26.91 -4.15 12.99
C LYS A 220 26.58 -4.99 11.75
N ALA A 221 25.70 -5.98 11.88
CA ALA A 221 25.26 -6.81 10.75
C ALA A 221 24.36 -6.01 9.80
N THR A 222 23.52 -5.12 10.33
CA THR A 222 22.67 -4.22 9.55
C THR A 222 23.47 -3.30 8.64
N LEU A 223 24.54 -2.69 9.14
CA LEU A 223 25.40 -1.79 8.36
C LEU A 223 25.97 -2.48 7.12
N LEU A 224 26.39 -3.75 7.29
CA LEU A 224 26.91 -4.56 6.19
C LEU A 224 25.85 -4.78 5.10
N VAL A 225 24.62 -5.15 5.49
CA VAL A 225 23.52 -5.39 4.55
C VAL A 225 23.13 -4.09 3.82
N VAL A 226 23.06 -2.98 4.54
CA VAL A 226 22.74 -1.65 3.95
C VAL A 226 23.76 -1.23 2.91
N VAL A 227 25.03 -1.59 3.08
CA VAL A 227 26.09 -1.32 2.08
C VAL A 227 26.03 -2.33 0.92
N CYS A 228 25.74 -3.61 1.18
CA CYS A 228 25.67 -4.63 0.13
C CYS A 228 24.49 -4.43 -0.84
N VAL A 229 23.30 -4.08 -0.35
CA VAL A 229 22.09 -3.91 -1.18
C VAL A 229 22.31 -2.94 -2.37
N PRO A 230 22.81 -1.71 -2.19
CA PRO A 230 23.05 -0.79 -3.30
C PRO A 230 24.18 -1.25 -4.22
N ILE A 231 25.21 -1.93 -3.70
CA ILE A 231 26.28 -2.50 -4.54
C ILE A 231 25.71 -3.57 -5.47
N LEU A 232 24.86 -4.46 -4.96
CA LEU A 232 24.20 -5.49 -5.76
C LEU A 232 23.22 -4.89 -6.77
N SER A 233 22.48 -3.83 -6.42
CA SER A 233 21.56 -3.19 -7.38
C SER A 233 22.33 -2.48 -8.50
N MET A 234 23.46 -1.84 -8.20
CA MET A 234 24.33 -1.25 -9.22
C MET A 234 24.95 -2.33 -10.11
N ALA A 235 25.40 -3.44 -9.53
CA ALA A 235 25.95 -4.57 -10.29
C ALA A 235 24.91 -5.21 -11.21
N SER A 236 23.65 -5.32 -10.78
CA SER A 236 22.56 -5.83 -11.62
C SER A 236 22.18 -4.88 -12.77
N MET A 237 22.59 -3.61 -12.70
CA MET A 237 22.30 -2.60 -13.72
C MET A 237 23.42 -2.49 -14.77
N ILE A 238 24.57 -3.13 -14.53
CA ILE A 238 25.72 -3.23 -15.45
C ILE A 238 25.59 -4.51 -16.28
#